data_AF-A0A8C9Q1T8-F1
#
_entry.id   AF-A0A8C9Q1T8-F1
#
_cell.length_a   1.000
_cell.length_b   1.000
_cell.length_c   1.000
_cell.angle_alpha   90.00
_cell.angle_beta   90.00
_cell.angle_gamma   90.00
#
_symmetry.space_group_name_H-M   'P 1'
#
loop_
_entity.id
_entity.type
_entity.pdbx_description
1 polymer ?
#
loop_
_entity_poly.entity_id
_entity_poly.type
_entity_poly.pdbx_seq_one_letter_code
_entity_poly.pdbx_strand_id
1 'polypeptide(L)'
;MKKGLILKDHGIRLLEAQIATGGIIDPEESHRLPVEVAYKRGLFDEEMNEILTDPSDDTKGFFDPNTEENLTYLQLMERCVTDPQTGLCLLPLKEKKRERKTSSKSSVRKRRVVIVDPETGKEMSVYEAYRKGLIDHQTYLELSEQECEWEEITISSSDGVVKSMIIDRRSGRQYDIDDAITKNLIDRSALDQYRAGTLSITEFADMLSGNAGGFRSRSSSVGSSSSYPISPAVSRTQLASWSDPTEETGPVAGILDTETLEKVSITEAMHRNLVDNITGQRLLEAQACTGGIIDPSTGERFPVTEAVNKGLVDKIMVDRINLAQKAFCGFEDPRTKTKMSAAQALKKGWLYYEAGQRFLEVQYLTGGLIEPDLPGRVPLDEALQRGTVDARTAQKLRDVSAYSKYLTCPKTKLKISYKDALDRSMVEEGTGLRLLEASAQSSKGYYSPYSVSGSGSTAGSRNSPQGKKRVENMGKRQRSYDKTV
;
A
#
# COMPACT_ATOMS: atom_id res chain seq x y z
N MET A 1 -8.30 -11.44 -25.46
CA MET A 1 -8.99 -10.23 -24.96
C MET A 1 -10.48 -10.50 -24.74
N LYS A 2 -11.28 -10.83 -25.77
CA LYS A 2 -12.75 -11.04 -25.66
C LYS A 2 -13.22 -12.08 -24.64
N LYS A 3 -12.45 -13.15 -24.43
CA LYS A 3 -12.75 -14.21 -23.44
C LYS A 3 -12.29 -13.86 -22.02
N GLY A 4 -11.81 -12.64 -21.76
CA GLY A 4 -11.31 -12.20 -20.44
C GLY A 4 -10.00 -12.84 -19.98
N LEU A 5 -9.34 -13.65 -20.83
CA LEU A 5 -8.10 -14.37 -20.49
C LEU A 5 -6.86 -13.46 -20.42
N ILE A 6 -6.94 -12.27 -21.02
CA ILE A 6 -5.87 -11.27 -21.00
C ILE A 6 -6.51 -9.88 -20.93
N LEU A 7 -5.94 -9.00 -20.12
CA LEU A 7 -6.32 -7.59 -20.04
C LEU A 7 -6.16 -6.92 -21.41
N LYS A 8 -7.05 -5.98 -21.72
CA LYS A 8 -7.09 -5.30 -23.02
C LYS A 8 -5.74 -4.62 -23.32
N ASP A 9 -5.23 -3.83 -22.38
CA ASP A 9 -3.97 -3.08 -22.53
C ASP A 9 -2.74 -3.99 -22.77
N HIS A 10 -2.71 -5.16 -22.11
CA HIS A 10 -1.65 -6.14 -22.33
C HIS A 10 -1.77 -6.80 -23.71
N GLY A 11 -2.99 -7.06 -24.16
CA GLY A 11 -3.25 -7.60 -25.50
C GLY A 11 -2.81 -6.64 -26.60
N ILE A 12 -3.06 -5.34 -26.44
CA ILE A 12 -2.62 -4.29 -27.37
C ILE A 12 -1.09 -4.30 -27.53
N ARG A 13 -0.34 -4.30 -26.41
CA ARG A 13 1.15 -4.33 -26.43
C ARG A 13 1.72 -5.56 -27.12
N LEU A 14 1.07 -6.72 -26.98
CA LEU A 14 1.51 -7.95 -27.65
C LEU A 14 1.30 -7.87 -29.16
N LEU A 15 0.16 -7.34 -29.61
CA LEU A 15 -0.12 -7.15 -31.04
C LEU A 15 0.83 -6.12 -31.65
N GLU A 16 1.08 -5.03 -30.95
CA GLU A 16 2.02 -3.99 -31.35
C GLU A 16 3.44 -4.53 -31.54
N ALA A 17 3.95 -5.34 -30.61
CA ALA A 17 5.26 -5.97 -30.72
C ALA A 17 5.32 -6.99 -31.89
N GLN A 18 4.23 -7.69 -32.18
CA GLN A 18 4.15 -8.59 -33.33
C GLN A 18 4.23 -7.81 -34.65
N ILE A 19 3.48 -6.72 -34.78
CA ILE A 19 3.51 -5.85 -35.96
C ILE A 19 4.91 -5.30 -36.17
N ALA A 20 5.50 -4.70 -35.14
CA ALA A 20 6.83 -4.11 -35.19
C ALA A 20 7.93 -5.13 -35.54
N THR A 21 7.72 -6.42 -35.24
CA THR A 21 8.70 -7.46 -35.57
C THR A 21 8.45 -8.15 -36.90
N GLY A 22 7.32 -7.91 -37.60
CA GLY A 22 7.06 -8.45 -38.94
C GLY A 22 5.65 -8.97 -39.22
N GLY A 23 4.66 -8.64 -38.39
CA GLY A 23 3.24 -8.96 -38.64
C GLY A 23 2.60 -9.83 -37.56
N ILE A 24 1.28 -9.98 -37.66
CA ILE A 24 0.46 -10.69 -36.67
C ILE A 24 0.67 -12.19 -36.79
N ILE A 25 0.87 -12.87 -35.66
CA ILE A 25 1.07 -14.32 -35.62
C ILE A 25 -0.28 -15.01 -35.76
N ASP A 26 -0.39 -15.88 -36.75
CA ASP A 26 -1.47 -16.86 -36.84
C ASP A 26 -1.08 -18.08 -35.98
N PRO A 27 -1.76 -18.32 -34.84
CA PRO A 27 -1.39 -19.40 -33.93
C PRO A 27 -1.73 -20.79 -34.48
N GLU A 28 -2.62 -20.91 -35.48
CA GLU A 28 -2.99 -22.19 -36.08
C GLU A 28 -1.97 -22.59 -37.15
N GLU A 29 -1.62 -21.66 -38.04
CA GLU A 29 -0.73 -21.90 -39.17
C GLU A 29 0.76 -21.59 -38.86
N SER A 30 1.05 -21.08 -37.66
CA SER A 30 2.41 -20.82 -37.15
C SER A 30 3.28 -19.90 -38.03
N HIS A 31 2.66 -18.98 -38.78
CA HIS A 31 3.36 -17.97 -39.58
C HIS A 31 2.85 -16.56 -39.26
N ARG A 32 3.57 -15.54 -39.76
CA ARG A 32 3.14 -14.14 -39.64
C ARG A 32 2.30 -13.72 -40.83
N LEU A 33 1.34 -12.84 -40.57
CA LEU A 33 0.42 -12.27 -41.53
C LEU A 33 0.56 -10.74 -41.55
N PRO A 34 0.45 -10.11 -42.74
CA PRO A 34 0.21 -8.68 -42.84
C PRO A 34 -1.05 -8.29 -42.05
N VAL A 35 -1.05 -7.07 -41.49
CA VAL A 35 -2.12 -6.58 -40.61
C VAL A 35 -3.48 -6.64 -41.31
N GLU A 36 -3.53 -6.25 -42.59
CA GLU A 36 -4.75 -6.22 -43.39
C GLU A 36 -5.31 -7.63 -43.65
N VAL A 37 -4.43 -8.62 -43.82
CA VAL A 37 -4.83 -10.02 -44.03
C VAL A 37 -5.32 -10.62 -42.72
N ALA A 38 -4.64 -10.32 -41.62
CA ALA A 38 -5.03 -10.78 -40.29
C ALA A 38 -6.38 -10.20 -39.85
N TYR A 39 -6.65 -8.93 -40.17
CA TYR A 39 -7.95 -8.29 -39.97
C TYR A 39 -9.05 -8.99 -40.79
N LYS A 40 -8.83 -9.22 -42.09
CA LYS A 40 -9.79 -9.93 -42.97
C LYS A 40 -10.08 -11.37 -42.52
N ARG A 41 -9.11 -12.02 -41.87
CA ARG A 41 -9.28 -13.37 -41.28
C ARG A 41 -9.96 -13.34 -39.90
N GLY A 42 -10.21 -12.17 -39.33
CA GLY A 42 -10.87 -12.03 -38.04
C GLY A 42 -10.00 -12.39 -36.83
N LEU A 43 -8.67 -12.33 -36.98
CA LEU A 43 -7.73 -12.57 -35.85
C LEU A 43 -7.85 -11.48 -34.77
N PHE A 44 -8.26 -10.29 -35.16
CA PHE A 44 -8.65 -9.19 -34.28
C PHE A 44 -9.82 -8.42 -34.92
N ASP A 45 -10.50 -7.58 -34.14
CA ASP A 45 -11.70 -6.85 -34.54
C ASP A 45 -11.43 -5.42 -35.01
N GLU A 46 -12.48 -4.76 -35.51
CA GLU A 46 -12.43 -3.41 -36.07
C GLU A 46 -11.89 -2.37 -35.08
N GLU A 47 -12.34 -2.44 -33.81
CA GLU A 47 -11.84 -1.58 -32.74
C GLU A 47 -10.31 -1.73 -32.57
N MET A 48 -9.81 -2.96 -32.57
CA MET A 48 -8.36 -3.21 -32.48
C MET A 48 -7.63 -2.76 -33.75
N ASN A 49 -8.25 -2.90 -34.92
CA ASN A 49 -7.67 -2.44 -36.17
C ASN A 49 -7.47 -0.92 -36.15
N GLU A 50 -8.47 -0.16 -35.67
CA GLU A 50 -8.37 1.30 -35.52
C GLU A 50 -7.22 1.69 -34.58
N ILE A 51 -7.14 1.08 -33.40
CA ILE A 51 -6.06 1.32 -32.40
C ILE A 51 -4.68 1.02 -32.98
N LEU A 52 -4.55 -0.02 -33.81
CA LEU A 52 -3.26 -0.41 -34.39
C LEU A 52 -2.87 0.44 -35.61
N THR A 53 -3.85 1.08 -36.27
CA THR A 53 -3.60 1.97 -37.41
C THR A 53 -3.31 3.42 -37.01
N ASP A 54 -3.82 3.88 -35.86
CA ASP A 54 -3.57 5.23 -35.34
C ASP A 54 -2.80 5.16 -34.00
N PRO A 55 -1.47 5.38 -34.01
CA PRO A 55 -0.65 5.32 -32.81
C PRO A 55 -0.90 6.54 -31.90
N SER A 56 -2.03 6.53 -31.19
CA SER A 56 -2.34 7.44 -30.08
C SER A 56 -1.53 7.06 -28.81
N ASP A 57 -1.68 7.84 -27.73
CA ASP A 57 -0.97 7.58 -26.46
C ASP A 57 -1.30 6.19 -25.86
N ASP A 58 -2.45 5.60 -26.22
CA ASP A 58 -2.90 4.27 -25.77
C ASP A 58 -2.00 3.12 -26.27
N THR A 59 -1.21 3.37 -27.31
CA THR A 59 -0.26 2.39 -27.89
C THR A 59 1.16 2.50 -27.32
N LYS A 60 1.48 3.53 -26.54
CA LYS A 60 2.84 3.72 -25.97
C LYS A 60 3.04 2.92 -24.68
N GLY A 61 2.98 1.60 -24.80
CA GLY A 61 3.04 0.69 -23.66
C GLY A 61 4.43 0.31 -23.16
N PHE A 62 5.50 0.71 -23.86
CA PHE A 62 6.88 0.29 -23.59
C PHE A 62 7.73 1.41 -23.02
N PHE A 63 8.65 1.09 -22.11
CA PHE A 63 9.42 2.08 -21.35
C PHE A 63 10.90 2.07 -21.79
N ASP A 64 11.44 3.22 -22.18
CA ASP A 64 12.88 3.38 -22.45
C ASP A 64 13.67 3.60 -21.15
N PRO A 65 14.53 2.67 -20.71
CA PRO A 65 15.34 2.83 -19.51
C PRO A 65 16.40 3.94 -19.59
N ASN A 66 16.69 4.49 -20.77
CA ASN A 66 17.66 5.57 -20.94
C ASN A 66 17.03 6.97 -20.85
N THR A 67 15.87 7.18 -21.47
CA THR A 67 15.15 8.47 -21.48
C THR A 67 14.01 8.53 -20.47
N GLU A 68 13.60 7.38 -19.92
CA GLU A 68 12.45 7.22 -19.03
C GLU A 68 11.10 7.60 -19.70
N GLU A 69 11.04 7.54 -21.03
CA GLU A 69 9.85 7.83 -21.84
C GLU A 69 9.01 6.57 -22.13
N ASN A 70 7.70 6.76 -22.26
CA ASN A 70 6.80 5.74 -22.81
C ASN A 70 6.80 5.84 -24.34
N LEU A 71 7.06 4.73 -25.00
CA LEU A 71 7.25 4.59 -26.43
C LEU A 71 6.42 3.43 -26.98
N THR A 72 6.24 3.44 -28.30
CA THR A 72 5.83 2.24 -29.03
C THR A 72 6.99 1.24 -29.09
N TYR A 73 6.69 -0.04 -29.32
CA TYR A 73 7.72 -1.06 -29.48
C TYR A 73 8.63 -0.78 -30.68
N LEU A 74 8.07 -0.22 -31.77
CA LEU A 74 8.83 0.18 -32.95
C LEU A 74 9.84 1.29 -32.62
N GLN A 75 9.41 2.32 -31.89
CA GLN A 75 10.30 3.41 -31.42
C GLN A 75 11.37 2.92 -30.44
N LEU A 76 11.08 1.89 -29.64
CA LEU A 76 12.06 1.26 -28.77
C LEU A 76 13.06 0.42 -29.57
N MET A 77 12.60 -0.32 -30.58
CA MET A 77 13.45 -1.08 -31.50
C MET A 77 14.39 -0.17 -32.31
N GLU A 78 13.95 1.02 -32.71
CA GLU A 78 14.80 2.02 -33.38
C GLU A 78 15.98 2.49 -32.51
N ARG A 79 15.88 2.35 -31.18
CA ARG A 79 16.97 2.64 -30.23
C ARG A 79 17.88 1.45 -29.99
N CYS A 80 17.53 0.26 -30.47
CA CYS A 80 18.35 -0.94 -30.35
C CYS A 80 19.45 -0.98 -31.41
N VAL A 81 20.51 -1.71 -31.10
CA VAL A 81 21.62 -2.02 -32.00
C VAL A 81 21.62 -3.52 -32.25
N THR A 82 21.75 -3.92 -33.52
CA THR A 82 21.86 -5.33 -33.87
C THR A 82 23.29 -5.80 -33.65
N ASP A 83 23.47 -6.83 -32.83
CA ASP A 83 24.76 -7.49 -32.66
C ASP A 83 25.15 -8.21 -33.95
N PRO A 84 26.27 -7.85 -34.61
CA PRO A 84 26.69 -8.45 -35.87
C PRO A 84 26.98 -9.96 -35.79
N GLN A 85 27.32 -10.49 -34.61
CA GLN A 85 27.66 -11.90 -34.45
C GLN A 85 26.43 -12.78 -34.24
N THR A 86 25.48 -12.33 -33.42
CA THR A 86 24.30 -13.13 -33.05
C THR A 86 23.04 -12.74 -33.81
N GLY A 87 23.03 -11.57 -34.46
CA GLY A 87 21.83 -10.99 -35.08
C GLY A 87 20.78 -10.53 -34.08
N LEU A 88 21.08 -10.54 -32.77
CA LEU A 88 20.15 -10.12 -31.73
C LEU A 88 20.02 -8.59 -31.69
N CYS A 89 18.80 -8.12 -31.45
CA CYS A 89 18.49 -6.71 -31.30
C CYS A 89 18.67 -6.31 -29.83
N LEU A 90 19.70 -5.50 -29.52
CA LEU A 90 20.10 -5.16 -28.17
C LEU A 90 19.86 -3.68 -27.88
N LEU A 91 19.10 -3.36 -26.83
CA LEU A 91 18.92 -1.98 -26.37
C LEU A 91 20.15 -1.51 -25.59
N PRO A 92 20.95 -0.54 -26.08
CA PRO A 92 22.12 -0.05 -25.35
C PRO A 92 21.69 0.68 -24.09
N LEU A 93 22.25 0.30 -22.94
CA LEU A 93 22.00 0.98 -21.68
C LEU A 93 23.15 1.97 -21.42
N LYS A 94 22.81 3.25 -21.21
CA LYS A 94 23.78 4.24 -20.76
C LYS A 94 24.16 3.93 -19.31
N GLU A 95 25.45 3.66 -19.06
CA GLU A 95 25.95 3.57 -17.69
C GLU A 95 25.72 4.92 -17.00
N LYS A 96 24.77 4.96 -16.05
CA LYS A 96 24.70 6.07 -15.10
C LYS A 96 26.03 6.03 -14.34
N LYS A 97 26.90 7.05 -14.51
CA LYS A 97 28.16 7.20 -13.74
C LYS A 97 27.83 6.87 -12.29
N ARG A 98 28.48 5.84 -11.76
CA ARG A 98 28.35 5.41 -10.38
C ARG A 98 28.86 6.52 -9.46
N GLU A 99 27.99 7.48 -9.14
CA GLU A 99 27.98 7.98 -7.77
C GLU A 99 27.74 6.77 -6.88
N ARG A 100 28.56 6.68 -5.83
CA ARG A 100 28.64 5.55 -4.92
C ARG A 100 27.34 5.48 -4.12
N LYS A 101 26.29 4.94 -4.73
CA LYS A 101 24.96 4.78 -4.14
C LYS A 101 25.03 3.77 -3.00
N THR A 102 25.05 4.28 -1.79
CA THR A 102 24.55 3.56 -0.62
C THR A 102 23.10 3.16 -0.91
N SER A 103 22.71 2.00 -0.39
CA SER A 103 21.46 1.29 -0.69
C SER A 103 20.22 2.19 -0.68
N SER A 104 19.76 2.58 -1.86
CA SER A 104 18.48 3.25 -2.06
C SER A 104 17.49 2.24 -2.64
N LYS A 105 16.99 1.34 -1.78
CA LYS A 105 15.64 0.79 -1.95
C LYS A 105 14.64 1.84 -1.48
N SER A 106 14.49 2.90 -2.28
CA SER A 106 13.32 3.77 -2.23
C SER A 106 12.51 3.49 -3.49
N SER A 107 11.47 2.69 -3.34
CA SER A 107 10.45 2.50 -4.37
C SER A 107 9.35 3.56 -4.22
N VAL A 108 9.70 4.79 -3.85
CA VAL A 108 8.82 5.94 -4.07
C VAL A 108 9.10 6.42 -5.48
N ARG A 109 8.52 5.71 -6.46
CA ARG A 109 8.39 6.24 -7.82
C ARG A 109 7.60 7.55 -7.70
N LYS A 110 8.32 8.66 -7.89
CA LYS A 110 7.83 10.00 -8.19
C LYS A 110 6.59 9.93 -9.10
N ARG A 111 5.40 10.27 -8.58
CA ARG A 111 4.29 10.74 -9.41
C ARG A 111 4.26 12.26 -9.27
N ARG A 112 4.68 12.98 -10.31
CA ARG A 112 4.45 14.43 -10.38
C ARG A 112 2.99 14.61 -10.78
N VAL A 113 2.16 15.14 -9.89
CA VAL A 113 0.81 15.59 -10.27
C VAL A 113 0.98 16.83 -11.14
N VAL A 114 0.45 16.80 -12.37
CA VAL A 114 0.44 17.93 -13.29
C VAL A 114 -1.02 18.25 -13.60
N ILE A 115 -1.49 19.41 -13.16
CA ILE A 115 -2.83 19.90 -13.52
C ILE A 115 -2.65 20.96 -14.60
N VAL A 116 -3.39 20.82 -15.69
CA VAL A 116 -3.37 21.78 -16.80
C VAL A 116 -4.70 22.51 -16.82
N ASP A 117 -4.64 23.83 -16.88
CA ASP A 117 -5.83 24.68 -17.04
C ASP A 117 -6.49 24.37 -18.40
N PRO A 118 -7.76 23.91 -18.42
CA PRO A 118 -8.44 23.55 -19.66
C PRO A 118 -8.61 24.73 -20.64
N GLU A 119 -8.66 25.96 -20.13
CA GLU A 119 -8.92 27.15 -20.96
C GLU A 119 -7.63 27.73 -21.55
N THR A 120 -6.51 27.59 -20.85
CA THR A 120 -5.24 28.23 -21.23
C THR A 120 -4.15 27.25 -21.64
N GLY A 121 -4.33 25.95 -21.39
CA GLY A 121 -3.35 24.90 -21.67
C GLY A 121 -2.06 25.00 -20.84
N LYS A 122 -2.04 25.88 -19.84
CA LYS A 122 -0.88 26.08 -18.95
C LYS A 122 -0.96 25.16 -17.74
N GLU A 123 0.18 24.65 -17.32
CA GLU A 123 0.30 23.95 -16.04
C GLU A 123 -0.07 24.91 -14.89
N MET A 124 -0.82 24.40 -13.93
CA MET A 124 -1.27 25.12 -12.74
C MET A 124 -1.17 24.20 -11.52
N SER A 125 -1.03 24.80 -10.33
CA SER A 125 -0.88 24.04 -9.09
C SER A 125 -2.20 23.37 -8.66
N VAL A 126 -2.09 22.32 -7.82
CA VAL A 126 -3.25 21.65 -7.20
C VAL A 126 -4.13 22.66 -6.45
N TYR A 127 -3.52 23.61 -5.76
CA TYR A 127 -4.25 24.68 -5.05
C TYR A 127 -4.95 25.66 -6.00
N GLU A 128 -4.34 26.03 -7.12
CA GLU A 128 -4.98 26.91 -8.11
C GLU A 128 -6.15 26.21 -8.80
N ALA A 129 -6.03 24.92 -9.10
CA ALA A 129 -7.10 24.13 -9.68
C ALA A 129 -8.30 24.05 -8.73
N TYR A 130 -8.06 23.89 -7.42
CA TYR A 130 -9.10 23.93 -6.39
C TYR A 130 -9.76 25.30 -6.29
N ARG A 131 -8.99 26.39 -6.25
CA ARG A 131 -9.56 27.75 -6.20
C ARG A 131 -10.36 28.12 -7.44
N LYS A 132 -10.00 27.58 -8.61
CA LYS A 132 -10.77 27.75 -9.85
C LYS A 132 -11.99 26.80 -9.93
N GLY A 133 -12.16 25.90 -8.98
CA GLY A 133 -13.25 24.91 -8.98
C GLY A 133 -13.09 23.80 -10.02
N LEU A 134 -11.88 23.63 -10.57
CA LEU A 134 -11.57 22.59 -11.56
C LEU A 134 -11.42 21.20 -10.91
N ILE A 135 -11.09 21.18 -9.62
CA ILE A 135 -11.05 19.97 -8.79
C ILE A 135 -11.81 20.24 -7.49
N ASP A 136 -12.44 19.21 -6.95
CA ASP A 136 -13.19 19.30 -5.69
C ASP A 136 -12.26 19.21 -4.46
N HIS A 137 -12.80 19.49 -3.27
CA HIS A 137 -12.00 19.56 -2.05
C HIS A 137 -11.33 18.22 -1.70
N GLN A 138 -11.99 17.10 -2.00
CA GLN A 138 -11.46 15.76 -1.77
C GLN A 138 -10.27 15.47 -2.69
N THR A 139 -10.39 15.76 -3.99
CA THR A 139 -9.28 15.63 -4.95
C THR A 139 -8.14 16.59 -4.65
N TYR A 140 -8.44 17.81 -4.18
CA TYR A 140 -7.43 18.76 -3.70
C TYR A 140 -6.57 18.16 -2.58
N LEU A 141 -7.21 17.58 -1.55
CA LEU A 141 -6.50 16.95 -0.43
C LEU A 141 -5.64 15.78 -0.91
N GLU A 142 -6.20 14.87 -1.72
CA GLU A 142 -5.51 13.69 -2.24
C GLU A 142 -4.32 14.03 -3.15
N LEU A 143 -4.45 15.06 -3.98
CA LEU A 143 -3.36 15.52 -4.85
C LEU A 143 -2.32 16.35 -4.08
N SER A 144 -2.73 17.12 -3.07
CA SER A 144 -1.81 17.87 -2.20
C SER A 144 -0.95 16.97 -1.32
N GLU A 145 -1.48 15.83 -0.86
CA GLU A 145 -0.73 14.82 -0.10
C GLU A 145 0.33 14.10 -0.93
N GLN A 146 0.17 14.08 -2.26
CA GLN A 146 1.14 13.49 -3.20
C GLN A 146 2.30 14.43 -3.54
N GLU A 147 2.17 15.73 -3.24
CA GLU A 147 3.25 16.70 -3.35
C GLU A 147 4.18 16.56 -2.13
N CYS A 148 5.14 15.64 -2.16
CA CYS A 148 6.24 15.67 -1.18
C CYS A 148 7.21 16.80 -1.56
N GLU A 149 7.27 17.81 -0.69
CA GLU A 149 7.76 19.18 -0.94
C GLU A 149 9.29 19.37 -0.74
N TRP A 150 10.04 18.31 -0.39
CA TRP A 150 11.46 18.37 -0.12
C TRP A 150 12.29 17.68 -1.20
N GLU A 151 13.26 18.39 -1.77
CA GLU A 151 14.15 17.88 -2.81
C GLU A 151 15.61 17.99 -2.37
N GLU A 152 16.36 16.88 -2.39
CA GLU A 152 17.81 16.92 -2.26
C GLU A 152 18.41 17.17 -3.65
N ILE A 153 19.19 18.24 -3.77
CA ILE A 153 19.97 18.55 -4.96
C ILE A 153 21.46 18.59 -4.65
N THR A 154 22.26 18.25 -5.63
CA THR A 154 23.72 18.38 -5.57
C THR A 154 24.15 19.43 -6.58
N ILE A 155 24.55 20.60 -6.11
CA ILE A 155 25.04 21.69 -6.97
C ILE A 155 26.54 21.53 -7.13
N SER A 156 26.99 21.44 -8.37
CA SER A 156 28.41 21.47 -8.73
C SER A 156 28.73 22.86 -9.29
N SER A 157 29.50 23.66 -8.56
CA SER A 157 29.94 24.98 -9.04
C SER A 157 31.01 24.85 -10.13
N SER A 158 31.20 25.89 -10.95
CA SER A 158 32.28 25.99 -11.95
C SER A 158 33.68 25.77 -11.36
N ASP A 159 33.82 25.98 -10.06
CA ASP A 159 35.08 25.89 -9.32
C ASP A 159 35.34 24.46 -8.80
N GLY A 160 34.51 23.49 -9.17
CA GLY A 160 34.63 22.08 -8.78
C GLY A 160 34.12 21.75 -7.38
N VAL A 161 33.59 22.74 -6.66
CA VAL A 161 32.98 22.54 -5.33
C VAL A 161 31.59 21.92 -5.50
N VAL A 162 31.40 20.74 -4.90
CA VAL A 162 30.13 20.00 -4.89
C VAL A 162 29.46 20.25 -3.55
N LYS A 163 28.23 20.79 -3.57
CA LYS A 163 27.42 21.05 -2.37
C LYS A 163 26.14 20.25 -2.41
N SER A 164 25.80 19.60 -1.30
CA SER A 164 24.53 18.89 -1.14
C SER A 164 23.55 19.78 -0.37
N MET A 165 22.36 20.00 -0.95
CA MET A 165 21.38 20.93 -0.43
C MET A 165 19.99 20.29 -0.38
N ILE A 166 19.21 20.63 0.64
CA ILE A 166 17.80 20.29 0.77
C ILE A 166 16.97 21.52 0.45
N ILE A 167 16.01 21.41 -0.48
CA ILE A 167 15.15 22.51 -0.91
C ILE A 167 13.71 22.24 -0.48
N ASP A 168 13.12 23.23 0.17
CA ASP A 168 11.68 23.34 0.35
C ASP A 168 11.08 23.94 -0.93
N ARG A 169 10.34 23.13 -1.70
CA ARG A 169 9.72 23.57 -2.97
C ARG A 169 8.53 24.53 -2.75
N ARG A 170 7.94 24.59 -1.55
CA ARG A 170 6.83 25.48 -1.22
C ARG A 170 7.30 26.88 -0.86
N SER A 171 8.35 26.97 -0.05
CA SER A 171 8.90 28.27 0.38
C SER A 171 10.07 28.75 -0.49
N GLY A 172 10.63 27.89 -1.32
CA GLY A 172 11.86 28.14 -2.07
C GLY A 172 13.11 28.20 -1.19
N ARG A 173 13.00 27.87 0.11
CA ARG A 173 14.13 27.89 1.05
C ARG A 173 15.08 26.74 0.76
N GLN A 174 16.37 27.04 0.87
CA GLN A 174 17.42 26.09 0.60
C GLN A 174 18.30 25.93 1.84
N TYR A 175 18.64 24.69 2.16
CA TYR A 175 19.40 24.31 3.33
C TYR A 175 20.66 23.57 2.87
N ASP A 176 21.82 24.21 3.01
CA ASP A 176 23.12 23.60 2.75
C ASP A 176 23.47 22.66 3.91
N ILE A 177 23.69 21.38 3.61
CA ILE A 177 23.92 20.33 4.61
C ILE A 177 25.25 20.55 5.34
N ASP A 178 26.29 20.98 4.62
CA ASP A 178 27.62 21.19 5.19
C ASP A 178 27.65 22.47 6.06
N ASP A 179 26.94 23.52 5.62
CA ASP A 179 26.73 24.73 6.41
C ASP A 179 25.91 24.44 7.68
N ALA A 180 24.90 23.58 7.61
CA ALA A 180 24.10 23.18 8.77
C ALA A 180 24.90 22.40 9.82
N ILE A 181 25.85 21.55 9.39
CA ILE A 181 26.80 20.88 10.30
C ILE A 181 27.76 21.89 10.90
N THR A 182 28.31 22.80 10.09
CA THR A 182 29.26 23.83 10.56
C THR A 182 28.61 24.77 11.58
N LYS A 183 27.31 25.05 11.41
CA LYS A 183 26.49 25.86 12.32
C LYS A 183 25.91 25.09 13.51
N ASN A 184 26.24 23.80 13.67
CA ASN A 184 25.70 22.90 14.70
C ASN A 184 24.15 22.85 14.73
N LEU A 185 23.49 23.00 13.58
CA LEU A 185 22.04 22.80 13.46
C LEU A 185 21.70 21.31 13.42
N ILE A 186 22.60 20.51 12.83
CA ILE A 186 22.52 19.06 12.77
C ILE A 186 23.89 18.44 13.12
N ASP A 187 23.86 17.27 13.75
CA ASP A 187 25.07 16.51 14.03
C ASP A 187 25.44 15.59 12.87
N ARG A 188 26.73 15.23 12.77
CA ARG A 188 27.22 14.28 11.76
C ARG A 188 26.51 12.92 11.84
N SER A 189 26.07 12.53 13.05
CA SER A 189 25.28 11.32 13.28
C SER A 189 23.88 11.37 12.63
N ALA A 190 23.26 12.55 12.54
CA ALA A 190 21.97 12.73 11.87
C ALA A 190 22.13 12.62 10.35
N LEU A 191 23.22 13.19 9.80
CA LEU A 191 23.57 13.00 8.40
C LEU A 191 23.84 11.51 8.10
N ASP A 192 24.59 10.82 8.96
CA ASP A 192 24.88 9.39 8.78
C ASP A 192 23.59 8.53 8.84
N GLN A 193 22.67 8.85 9.76
CA GLN A 193 21.36 8.19 9.84
C GLN A 193 20.48 8.47 8.62
N TYR A 194 20.48 9.70 8.08
CA TYR A 194 19.82 10.04 6.82
C TYR A 194 20.44 9.29 5.64
N ARG A 195 21.77 9.27 5.53
CA ARG A 195 22.51 8.55 4.47
C ARG A 195 22.37 7.03 4.56
N ALA A 196 22.17 6.50 5.77
CA ALA A 196 21.86 5.09 6.02
C ALA A 196 20.37 4.75 5.78
N GLY A 197 19.52 5.75 5.48
CA GLY A 197 18.08 5.57 5.25
C GLY A 197 17.27 5.30 6.51
N THR A 198 17.85 5.56 7.69
CA THR A 198 17.17 5.43 8.99
C THR A 198 16.31 6.67 9.29
N LEU A 199 16.70 7.84 8.78
CA LEU A 199 15.90 9.07 8.77
C LEU A 199 15.35 9.33 7.37
N SER A 200 14.07 9.69 7.26
CA SER A 200 13.46 10.13 6.01
C SER A 200 13.92 11.55 5.62
N ILE A 201 13.76 11.91 4.34
CA ILE A 201 14.09 13.27 3.86
C ILE A 201 13.28 14.35 4.59
N THR A 202 12.02 14.05 4.93
CA THR A 202 11.15 14.96 5.68
C THR A 202 11.67 15.17 7.10
N GLU A 203 12.01 14.09 7.82
CA GLU A 203 12.58 14.19 9.17
C GLU A 203 13.94 14.92 9.16
N PHE A 204 14.77 14.67 8.14
CA PHE A 204 16.04 15.34 7.98
C PHE A 204 15.87 16.84 7.63
N ALA A 205 14.90 17.19 6.79
CA ALA A 205 14.57 18.57 6.46
C ALA A 205 13.98 19.35 7.65
N ASP A 206 13.20 18.69 8.51
CA ASP A 206 12.68 19.29 9.76
C ASP A 206 13.81 19.63 10.75
N MET A 207 14.86 18.81 10.79
CA MET A 207 16.06 19.10 11.57
C MET A 207 16.86 20.28 11.00
N LEU A 208 16.96 20.39 9.68
CA LEU A 208 17.63 21.50 8.98
C LEU A 208 16.88 22.83 9.09
N SER A 209 15.55 22.80 9.09
CA SER A 209 14.71 24.00 9.13
C SER A 209 14.56 24.64 10.52
N GLY A 210 15.10 23.98 11.57
CA GLY A 210 15.10 24.51 12.94
C GLY A 210 13.78 24.33 13.68
N ASN A 211 12.85 23.51 13.16
CA ASN A 211 11.56 23.23 13.78
C ASN A 211 11.62 22.22 14.95
N ALA A 212 12.82 21.99 15.51
CA ALA A 212 13.10 21.09 16.63
C ALA A 212 12.61 21.60 18.01
N GLY A 213 11.40 22.16 18.05
CA GLY A 213 10.74 22.67 19.26
C GLY A 213 9.62 21.78 19.81
N GLY A 214 9.53 20.51 19.39
CA GLY A 214 8.35 19.69 19.63
C GLY A 214 8.54 18.28 20.20
N PHE A 215 9.74 17.87 20.66
CA PHE A 215 9.93 16.79 21.64
C PHE A 215 11.43 16.66 21.99
N ARG A 216 11.84 17.12 23.17
CA ARG A 216 13.04 16.61 23.86
C ARG A 216 12.49 15.76 25.02
N SER A 217 12.96 14.56 25.35
CA SER A 217 14.35 14.13 25.43
C SER A 217 14.43 12.59 25.42
N ARG A 218 15.53 12.04 24.90
CA ARG A 218 16.12 10.82 25.47
C ARG A 218 17.64 10.95 25.42
N SER A 219 18.17 11.42 26.53
CA SER A 219 19.59 11.61 26.78
C SER A 219 20.34 10.28 26.79
N SER A 220 21.50 10.30 26.17
CA SER A 220 22.63 9.41 26.43
C SER A 220 23.08 9.53 27.89
N SER A 221 23.51 8.42 28.48
CA SER A 221 24.62 8.46 29.45
C SER A 221 25.30 7.10 29.55
N VAL A 222 26.60 7.19 29.27
CA VAL A 222 27.68 6.24 29.51
C VAL A 222 27.87 5.96 31.00
N GLY A 223 28.44 4.80 31.29
CA GLY A 223 28.56 4.23 32.63
C GLY A 223 29.36 5.05 33.64
N SER A 224 29.03 4.83 34.90
CA SER A 224 29.94 5.04 36.04
C SER A 224 29.58 4.04 37.13
N SER A 225 30.61 3.35 37.59
CA SER A 225 30.64 2.34 38.63
C SER A 225 30.46 2.94 40.03
N SER A 226 29.57 2.36 40.84
CA SER A 226 29.78 2.24 42.29
C SER A 226 28.89 1.15 42.88
N SER A 227 29.51 0.36 43.76
CA SER A 227 29.02 -0.80 44.51
C SER A 227 28.05 -0.43 45.63
N TYR A 228 26.99 -1.23 45.85
CA TYR A 228 26.43 -1.73 47.14
C TYR A 228 25.18 -2.63 46.86
N PRO A 229 24.75 -3.52 47.78
CA PRO A 229 24.31 -4.87 47.43
C PRO A 229 22.78 -5.10 47.27
N ILE A 230 22.49 -6.02 46.36
CA ILE A 230 21.40 -7.01 46.22
C ILE A 230 20.18 -6.90 47.16
N SER A 231 18.99 -6.75 46.57
CA SER A 231 17.78 -7.56 46.82
C SER A 231 16.71 -7.38 45.73
N PRO A 232 15.81 -8.36 45.52
CA PRO A 232 15.44 -8.82 44.19
C PRO A 232 14.01 -8.43 43.76
N ALA A 233 13.80 -8.10 42.48
CA ALA A 233 12.47 -8.18 41.87
C ALA A 233 12.51 -8.17 40.32
N VAL A 234 11.98 -9.27 39.77
CA VAL A 234 11.36 -9.47 38.44
C VAL A 234 12.25 -9.32 37.20
N SER A 235 12.64 -10.48 36.67
CA SER A 235 13.24 -10.69 35.36
C SER A 235 12.35 -10.10 34.25
N ARG A 236 12.84 -9.03 33.62
CA ARG A 236 12.33 -8.53 32.33
C ARG A 236 12.80 -9.50 31.25
N THR A 237 11.86 -10.20 30.64
CA THR A 237 12.08 -11.10 29.50
C THR A 237 12.85 -10.39 28.39
N GLN A 238 13.94 -11.00 27.96
CA GLN A 238 14.71 -10.60 26.78
C GLN A 238 13.81 -10.62 25.53
N LEU A 239 14.06 -9.71 24.60
CA LEU A 239 13.44 -9.68 23.27
C LEU A 239 13.69 -11.04 22.60
N ALA A 240 12.66 -11.87 22.48
CA ALA A 240 12.77 -13.20 21.90
C ALA A 240 13.13 -13.08 20.41
N SER A 241 14.19 -13.78 20.00
CA SER A 241 14.40 -14.17 18.60
C SER A 241 13.12 -14.87 18.13
N TRP A 242 12.45 -14.33 17.12
CA TRP A 242 11.16 -14.86 16.66
C TRP A 242 11.41 -16.21 15.98
N SER A 243 10.99 -17.31 16.61
CA SER A 243 11.05 -18.67 16.08
C SER A 243 9.86 -18.95 15.15
N ASP A 244 10.00 -19.94 14.27
CA ASP A 244 8.91 -20.40 13.39
C ASP A 244 7.64 -20.66 14.23
N PRO A 245 6.46 -20.11 13.86
CA PRO A 245 5.23 -20.30 14.60
C PRO A 245 4.77 -21.76 14.45
N THR A 246 5.20 -22.60 15.38
CA THR A 246 4.74 -23.99 15.51
C THR A 246 3.35 -24.08 16.15
N GLU A 247 2.86 -23.00 16.76
CA GLU A 247 1.50 -22.90 17.28
C GLU A 247 0.56 -22.30 16.23
N GLU A 248 -0.54 -23.00 15.95
CA GLU A 248 -1.58 -22.48 15.07
C GLU A 248 -2.28 -21.29 15.74
N THR A 249 -2.09 -20.10 15.15
CA THR A 249 -2.74 -18.87 15.59
C THR A 249 -3.77 -18.43 14.56
N GLY A 250 -4.94 -17.97 15.01
CA GLY A 250 -5.99 -17.49 14.12
C GLY A 250 -5.63 -16.15 13.45
N PRO A 251 -6.18 -15.83 12.25
CA PRO A 251 -6.09 -14.49 11.69
C PRO A 251 -6.95 -13.51 12.52
N VAL A 252 -6.81 -12.21 12.26
CA VAL A 252 -7.74 -11.20 12.79
C VAL A 252 -9.16 -11.50 12.27
N ALA A 253 -10.06 -11.86 13.17
CA ALA A 253 -11.44 -12.28 12.90
C ALA A 253 -12.40 -11.09 12.77
N GLY A 254 -12.13 -10.01 13.50
CA GLY A 254 -13.00 -8.83 13.53
C GLY A 254 -12.30 -7.62 14.15
N ILE A 255 -13.08 -6.55 14.32
CA ILE A 255 -12.61 -5.30 14.92
C ILE A 255 -13.32 -5.12 16.25
N LEU A 256 -12.57 -4.72 17.28
CA LEU A 256 -13.13 -4.31 18.56
C LEU A 256 -13.10 -2.79 18.63
N ASP A 257 -14.26 -2.16 18.65
CA ASP A 257 -14.36 -0.73 18.93
C ASP A 257 -14.10 -0.49 20.42
N THR A 258 -13.01 0.21 20.73
CA THR A 258 -12.60 0.47 22.12
C THR A 258 -13.45 1.54 22.81
N GLU A 259 -14.21 2.33 22.05
CA GLU A 259 -15.11 3.35 22.62
C GLU A 259 -16.45 2.72 23.07
N THR A 260 -17.00 1.83 22.26
CA THR A 260 -18.30 1.17 22.53
C THR A 260 -18.16 -0.21 23.16
N LEU A 261 -16.95 -0.79 23.14
CA LEU A 261 -16.66 -2.19 23.49
C LEU A 261 -17.43 -3.22 22.64
N GLU A 262 -17.87 -2.82 21.45
CA GLU A 262 -18.54 -3.71 20.51
C GLU A 262 -17.53 -4.43 19.61
N LYS A 263 -17.68 -5.76 19.50
CA LYS A 263 -17.02 -6.52 18.44
C LYS A 263 -17.88 -6.45 17.17
N VAL A 264 -17.26 -6.09 16.07
CA VAL A 264 -17.93 -5.91 14.77
C VAL A 264 -17.17 -6.62 13.66
N SER A 265 -17.87 -6.94 12.57
CA SER A 265 -17.24 -7.47 11.36
C SER A 265 -16.33 -6.42 10.72
N ILE A 266 -15.38 -6.86 9.90
CA ILE A 266 -14.48 -5.92 9.20
C ILE A 266 -15.28 -5.00 8.27
N THR A 267 -16.32 -5.53 7.63
CA THR A 267 -17.20 -4.76 6.73
C THR A 267 -18.00 -3.71 7.47
N GLU A 268 -18.59 -4.07 8.62
CA GLU A 268 -19.27 -3.12 9.49
C GLU A 268 -18.31 -2.03 10.01
N ALA A 269 -17.07 -2.42 10.36
CA ALA A 269 -16.05 -1.46 10.79
C ALA A 269 -15.64 -0.47 9.69
N MET A 270 -15.66 -0.88 8.42
CA MET A 270 -15.46 0.03 7.28
C MET A 270 -16.64 0.99 7.13
N HIS A 271 -17.88 0.50 7.24
CA HIS A 271 -19.08 1.35 7.16
C HIS A 271 -19.14 2.37 8.30
N ARG A 272 -18.62 2.02 9.48
CA ARG A 272 -18.47 2.93 10.63
C ARG A 272 -17.23 3.83 10.58
N ASN A 273 -16.39 3.74 9.54
CA ASN A 273 -15.10 4.43 9.42
C ASN A 273 -14.12 4.18 10.58
N LEU A 274 -14.24 3.04 11.27
CA LEU A 274 -13.25 2.58 12.24
C LEU A 274 -11.97 2.12 11.53
N VAL A 275 -12.15 1.53 10.35
CA VAL A 275 -11.10 1.00 9.46
C VAL A 275 -11.29 1.58 8.06
N ASP A 276 -10.20 1.94 7.38
CA ASP A 276 -10.28 2.38 5.99
C ASP A 276 -10.52 1.22 5.00
N ASN A 277 -11.07 1.51 3.83
CA ASN A 277 -11.42 0.50 2.82
C ASN A 277 -10.24 -0.38 2.39
N ILE A 278 -9.02 0.17 2.33
CA ILE A 278 -7.84 -0.60 1.94
C ILE A 278 -7.48 -1.56 3.07
N THR A 279 -7.36 -1.07 4.31
CA THR A 279 -7.06 -1.90 5.48
C THR A 279 -8.12 -2.99 5.65
N GLY A 280 -9.40 -2.66 5.55
CA GLY A 280 -10.49 -3.64 5.65
C GLY A 280 -10.42 -4.69 4.55
N GLN A 281 -10.17 -4.29 3.29
CA GLN A 281 -9.92 -5.25 2.21
C GLN A 281 -8.75 -6.18 2.53
N ARG A 282 -7.62 -5.66 3.03
CA ARG A 282 -6.44 -6.48 3.36
C ARG A 282 -6.69 -7.45 4.51
N LEU A 283 -7.50 -7.06 5.50
CA LEU A 283 -7.90 -7.95 6.58
C LEU A 283 -8.85 -9.06 6.08
N LEU A 284 -9.80 -8.74 5.20
CA LEU A 284 -10.67 -9.74 4.56
C LEU A 284 -9.89 -10.70 3.64
N GLU A 285 -8.92 -10.20 2.87
CA GLU A 285 -7.99 -11.03 2.10
C GLU A 285 -7.20 -11.98 3.01
N ALA A 286 -6.76 -11.52 4.18
CA ALA A 286 -6.04 -12.34 5.15
C ALA A 286 -6.90 -13.47 5.74
N GLN A 287 -8.19 -13.23 5.97
CA GLN A 287 -9.13 -14.28 6.36
C GLN A 287 -9.35 -15.30 5.23
N ALA A 288 -9.61 -14.79 4.02
CA ALA A 288 -9.86 -15.64 2.85
C ALA A 288 -8.67 -16.56 2.51
N CYS A 289 -7.43 -16.07 2.63
CA CYS A 289 -6.24 -16.89 2.36
C CYS A 289 -5.88 -17.87 3.48
N THR A 290 -6.59 -17.84 4.62
CA THR A 290 -6.35 -18.72 5.78
C THR A 290 -7.53 -19.63 6.13
N GLY A 291 -8.55 -19.70 5.27
CA GLY A 291 -9.64 -20.67 5.41
C GLY A 291 -11.02 -20.17 5.03
N GLY A 292 -11.22 -18.86 4.93
CA GLY A 292 -12.52 -18.26 4.63
C GLY A 292 -12.80 -17.03 5.48
N ILE A 293 -13.86 -16.31 5.14
CA ILE A 293 -14.28 -15.11 5.85
C ILE A 293 -14.89 -15.51 7.19
N ILE A 294 -14.48 -14.82 8.26
CA ILE A 294 -14.86 -15.17 9.62
C ILE A 294 -16.01 -14.27 10.05
N ASP A 295 -17.07 -14.87 10.59
CA ASP A 295 -18.06 -14.13 11.37
C ASP A 295 -17.53 -13.98 12.82
N PRO A 296 -17.21 -12.76 13.29
CA PRO A 296 -16.68 -12.58 14.64
C PRO A 296 -17.69 -12.89 15.75
N SER A 297 -18.98 -13.01 15.42
CA SER A 297 -20.04 -13.33 16.39
C SER A 297 -20.05 -14.81 16.72
N THR A 298 -19.89 -15.66 15.71
CA THR A 298 -20.01 -17.13 15.82
C THR A 298 -18.66 -17.85 15.75
N GLY A 299 -17.64 -17.21 15.17
CA GLY A 299 -16.36 -17.83 14.83
C GLY A 299 -16.40 -18.74 13.61
N GLU A 300 -17.56 -18.88 12.96
CA GLU A 300 -17.72 -19.70 11.77
C GLU A 300 -17.01 -19.07 10.57
N ARG A 301 -16.52 -19.94 9.67
CA ARG A 301 -15.80 -19.56 8.46
C ARG A 301 -16.65 -19.85 7.23
N PHE A 302 -16.75 -18.88 6.34
CA PHE A 302 -17.57 -18.98 5.13
C PHE A 302 -16.72 -18.77 3.86
N PRO A 303 -17.02 -19.49 2.77
CA PRO A 303 -16.58 -19.10 1.43
C PRO A 303 -17.03 -17.67 1.11
N VAL A 304 -16.29 -16.96 0.24
CA VAL A 304 -16.58 -15.55 -0.09
C VAL A 304 -18.01 -15.37 -0.61
N THR A 305 -18.52 -16.31 -1.41
CA THR A 305 -19.88 -16.27 -1.96
C THR A 305 -20.96 -16.33 -0.87
N GLU A 306 -20.76 -17.14 0.16
CA GLU A 306 -21.70 -17.25 1.29
C GLU A 306 -21.57 -16.07 2.25
N ALA A 307 -20.34 -15.59 2.46
CA ALA A 307 -20.05 -14.41 3.27
C ALA A 307 -20.76 -13.16 2.75
N VAL A 308 -20.88 -13.00 1.42
CA VAL A 308 -21.66 -11.92 0.80
C VAL A 308 -23.15 -12.02 1.14
N ASN A 309 -23.73 -13.23 1.07
CA ASN A 309 -25.14 -13.43 1.40
C ASN A 309 -25.45 -13.14 2.87
N LYS A 310 -24.45 -13.32 3.75
CA LYS A 310 -24.53 -12.97 5.18
C LYS A 310 -24.16 -11.52 5.49
N GLY A 311 -23.80 -10.71 4.49
CA GLY A 311 -23.38 -9.31 4.69
C GLY A 311 -22.01 -9.13 5.34
N LEU A 312 -21.18 -10.19 5.40
CA LEU A 312 -19.82 -10.13 5.94
C LEU A 312 -18.83 -9.54 4.94
N VAL A 313 -19.17 -9.52 3.64
CA VAL A 313 -18.36 -8.96 2.56
C VAL A 313 -19.25 -8.19 1.60
N ASP A 314 -18.85 -6.96 1.25
CA ASP A 314 -19.53 -6.17 0.22
C ASP A 314 -19.31 -6.78 -1.17
N LYS A 315 -20.37 -6.78 -1.99
CA LYS A 315 -20.35 -7.37 -3.35
C LYS A 315 -19.22 -6.82 -4.24
N ILE A 316 -18.88 -5.53 -4.08
CA ILE A 316 -17.79 -4.87 -4.82
C ILE A 316 -16.39 -5.41 -4.49
N MET A 317 -16.23 -6.12 -3.36
CA MET A 317 -14.95 -6.65 -2.91
C MET A 317 -14.73 -8.11 -3.33
N VAL A 318 -15.75 -8.79 -3.85
CA VAL A 318 -15.72 -10.22 -4.18
C VAL A 318 -14.57 -10.57 -5.13
N ASP A 319 -14.43 -9.84 -6.24
CA ASP A 319 -13.37 -10.11 -7.21
C ASP A 319 -11.97 -9.89 -6.63
N ARG A 320 -11.85 -8.92 -5.71
CA ARG A 320 -10.59 -8.60 -5.04
C ARG A 320 -10.19 -9.69 -4.04
N ILE A 321 -11.16 -10.23 -3.31
CA ILE A 321 -10.95 -11.24 -2.24
C ILE A 321 -10.87 -12.66 -2.81
N ASN A 322 -11.53 -12.95 -3.94
CA ASN A 322 -11.53 -14.27 -4.57
C ASN A 322 -10.12 -14.78 -4.91
N LEU A 323 -9.20 -13.87 -5.23
CA LEU A 323 -7.81 -14.24 -5.45
C LEU A 323 -7.14 -14.76 -4.17
N ALA A 324 -7.46 -14.18 -3.02
CA ALA A 324 -6.99 -14.63 -1.72
C ALA A 324 -7.62 -15.97 -1.33
N GLN A 325 -8.90 -16.20 -1.63
CA GLN A 325 -9.55 -17.50 -1.39
C GLN A 325 -8.86 -18.63 -2.18
N LYS A 326 -8.41 -18.37 -3.42
CA LYS A 326 -7.62 -19.35 -4.20
C LYS A 326 -6.29 -19.72 -3.53
N ALA A 327 -5.71 -18.82 -2.73
CA ALA A 327 -4.51 -19.13 -1.95
C ALA A 327 -4.76 -20.17 -0.84
N PHE A 328 -6.01 -20.35 -0.42
CA PHE A 328 -6.44 -21.42 0.49
C PHE A 328 -6.91 -22.66 -0.28
N CYS A 329 -7.87 -22.52 -1.20
CA CYS A 329 -8.47 -23.65 -1.92
C CYS A 329 -7.55 -24.29 -2.98
N GLY A 330 -6.48 -23.58 -3.36
CA GLY A 330 -5.55 -23.96 -4.41
C GLY A 330 -5.84 -23.26 -5.74
N PHE A 331 -4.77 -22.94 -6.46
CA PHE A 331 -4.81 -22.46 -7.84
C PHE A 331 -4.91 -23.67 -8.77
N GLU A 332 -6.12 -23.99 -9.22
CA GLU A 332 -6.37 -25.11 -10.13
C GLU A 332 -5.87 -24.79 -11.54
N ASP A 333 -4.99 -25.63 -12.08
CA ASP A 333 -4.61 -25.61 -13.49
C ASP A 333 -5.78 -26.15 -14.33
N PRO A 334 -6.38 -25.35 -15.24
CA PRO A 334 -7.53 -25.79 -16.04
C PRO A 334 -7.25 -27.03 -16.90
N ARG A 335 -5.99 -27.26 -17.29
CA ARG A 335 -5.60 -28.37 -18.16
C ARG A 335 -5.36 -29.65 -17.39
N THR A 336 -4.60 -29.57 -16.31
CA THR A 336 -4.15 -30.75 -15.56
C THR A 336 -5.04 -31.06 -14.36
N LYS A 337 -5.93 -30.13 -13.98
CA LYS A 337 -6.78 -30.19 -12.78
C LYS A 337 -6.02 -30.29 -11.47
N THR A 338 -4.69 -30.10 -11.50
CA THR A 338 -3.86 -30.06 -10.30
C THR A 338 -4.03 -28.73 -9.59
N LYS A 339 -4.15 -28.77 -8.26
CA LYS A 339 -4.20 -27.57 -7.43
C LYS A 339 -2.80 -27.20 -7.00
N MET A 340 -2.46 -25.92 -7.13
CA MET A 340 -1.18 -25.38 -6.72
C MET A 340 -1.33 -24.53 -5.45
N SER A 341 -0.39 -24.63 -4.53
CA SER A 341 -0.32 -23.72 -3.38
C SER A 341 -0.01 -22.28 -3.81
N ALA A 342 -0.20 -21.32 -2.91
CA ALA A 342 0.15 -19.92 -3.18
C ALA A 342 1.64 -19.74 -3.53
N ALA A 343 2.53 -20.51 -2.89
CA ALA A 343 3.96 -20.50 -3.17
C ALA A 343 4.29 -21.03 -4.58
N GLN A 344 3.66 -22.15 -4.96
CA GLN A 344 3.84 -22.73 -6.30
C GLN A 344 3.25 -21.82 -7.38
N ALA A 345 2.08 -21.23 -7.13
CA ALA A 345 1.45 -20.26 -8.01
C ALA A 345 2.33 -19.01 -8.19
N LEU A 346 2.95 -18.53 -7.12
CA LEU A 346 3.91 -17.42 -7.18
C LEU A 346 5.14 -17.78 -8.03
N LYS A 347 5.74 -18.96 -7.81
CA LYS A 347 6.91 -19.44 -8.56
C LYS A 347 6.62 -19.64 -10.05
N LYS A 348 5.40 -20.06 -10.39
CA LYS A 348 4.95 -20.28 -11.78
C LYS A 348 4.32 -19.04 -12.42
N GLY A 349 4.23 -17.91 -11.71
CA GLY A 349 3.67 -16.65 -12.24
C GLY A 349 2.15 -16.60 -12.35
N TRP A 350 1.42 -17.50 -11.69
CA TRP A 350 -0.06 -17.49 -11.61
C TRP A 350 -0.59 -16.50 -10.58
N LEU A 351 0.24 -16.17 -9.59
CA LEU A 351 -0.05 -15.21 -8.55
C LEU A 351 1.00 -14.10 -8.56
N TYR A 352 0.56 -12.84 -8.62
CA TYR A 352 1.47 -11.70 -8.64
C TYR A 352 2.21 -11.57 -7.31
N TYR A 353 3.46 -11.10 -7.40
CA TYR A 353 4.41 -11.15 -6.28
C TYR A 353 3.91 -10.46 -5.02
N GLU A 354 3.32 -9.26 -5.13
CA GLU A 354 2.88 -8.51 -3.95
C GLU A 354 1.75 -9.19 -3.17
N ALA A 355 0.75 -9.78 -3.84
CA ALA A 355 -0.28 -10.54 -3.13
C ALA A 355 0.24 -11.88 -2.65
N GLY A 356 1.00 -12.60 -3.48
CA GLY A 356 1.58 -13.88 -3.08
C GLY A 356 2.41 -13.74 -1.81
N GLN A 357 3.26 -12.72 -1.75
CA GLN A 357 4.05 -12.42 -0.56
C GLN A 357 3.15 -12.16 0.66
N ARG A 358 2.14 -11.28 0.55
CA ARG A 358 1.20 -11.01 1.67
C ARG A 358 0.45 -12.26 2.13
N PHE A 359 -0.04 -13.08 1.21
CA PHE A 359 -0.79 -14.29 1.56
C PHE A 359 0.10 -15.30 2.27
N LEU A 360 1.33 -15.49 1.79
CA LEU A 360 2.31 -16.37 2.42
C LEU A 360 2.74 -15.84 3.80
N GLU A 361 2.93 -14.53 3.96
CA GLU A 361 3.22 -13.90 5.26
C GLU A 361 2.08 -14.15 6.25
N VAL A 362 0.82 -13.95 5.85
CA VAL A 362 -0.35 -14.22 6.70
C VAL A 362 -0.46 -15.70 7.04
N GLN A 363 -0.32 -16.60 6.07
CA GLN A 363 -0.35 -18.05 6.30
C GLN A 363 0.73 -18.46 7.30
N TYR A 364 1.97 -18.05 7.06
CA TYR A 364 3.10 -18.32 7.95
C TYR A 364 2.85 -17.81 9.37
N LEU A 365 2.46 -16.53 9.54
CA LEU A 365 2.14 -15.95 10.85
C LEU A 365 0.97 -16.63 11.58
N THR A 366 0.15 -17.40 10.87
CA THR A 366 -1.01 -18.13 11.42
C THR A 366 -0.74 -19.63 11.60
N GLY A 367 0.53 -20.05 11.60
CA GLY A 367 0.95 -21.41 11.95
C GLY A 367 1.48 -22.25 10.79
N GLY A 368 1.90 -21.62 9.69
CA GLY A 368 2.52 -22.33 8.55
C GLY A 368 1.78 -22.18 7.23
N LEU A 369 2.37 -22.75 6.18
CA LEU A 369 1.91 -22.58 4.80
C LEU A 369 0.74 -23.51 4.50
N ILE A 370 -0.16 -23.06 3.61
CA ILE A 370 -1.32 -23.85 3.22
C ILE A 370 -1.05 -24.51 1.87
N GLU A 371 -1.16 -25.85 1.85
CA GLU A 371 -1.09 -26.66 0.65
C GLU A 371 -2.47 -27.28 0.38
N PRO A 372 -3.07 -27.08 -0.80
CA PRO A 372 -4.48 -27.42 -1.04
C PRO A 372 -4.79 -28.92 -1.03
N ASP A 373 -3.77 -29.76 -1.24
CA ASP A 373 -3.90 -31.22 -1.28
C ASP A 373 -3.56 -31.87 0.07
N LEU A 374 -3.12 -31.10 1.06
CA LEU A 374 -2.76 -31.59 2.39
C LEU A 374 -3.77 -31.10 3.44
N PRO A 375 -4.13 -31.95 4.41
CA PRO A 375 -4.92 -31.51 5.54
C PRO A 375 -4.07 -30.63 6.46
N GLY A 376 -4.60 -29.45 6.81
CA GLY A 376 -3.96 -28.55 7.77
C GLY A 376 -2.86 -27.67 7.17
N ARG A 377 -1.92 -27.26 8.01
CA ARG A 377 -0.81 -26.36 7.65
C ARG A 377 0.50 -27.12 7.61
N VAL A 378 1.36 -26.76 6.67
CA VAL A 378 2.71 -27.30 6.49
C VAL A 378 3.73 -26.35 7.11
N PRO A 379 4.54 -26.80 8.08
CA PRO A 379 5.65 -26.00 8.61
C PRO A 379 6.59 -25.54 7.51
N LEU A 380 7.22 -24.37 7.67
CA LEU A 380 8.05 -23.79 6.61
C LEU A 380 9.25 -24.69 6.25
N ASP A 381 9.84 -25.34 7.24
CA ASP A 381 10.95 -26.28 7.04
C ASP A 381 10.54 -27.52 6.25
N GLU A 382 9.33 -28.03 6.49
CA GLU A 382 8.79 -29.16 5.74
C GLU A 382 8.45 -28.74 4.30
N ALA A 383 7.85 -27.56 4.12
CA ALA A 383 7.57 -27.02 2.80
C ALA A 383 8.85 -26.79 1.97
N LEU A 384 9.96 -26.44 2.63
CA LEU A 384 11.29 -26.36 2.02
C LEU A 384 11.82 -27.73 1.61
N GLN A 385 11.73 -28.74 2.48
CA GLN A 385 12.17 -30.11 2.19
C GLN A 385 11.38 -30.72 1.02
N ARG A 386 10.08 -30.45 0.94
CA ARG A 386 9.20 -30.86 -0.16
C ARG A 386 9.45 -30.08 -1.46
N GLY A 387 10.16 -28.95 -1.40
CA GLY A 387 10.43 -28.09 -2.55
C GLY A 387 9.23 -27.25 -3.01
N THR A 388 8.17 -27.15 -2.20
CA THR A 388 7.00 -26.28 -2.46
C THR A 388 7.41 -24.81 -2.43
N VAL A 389 8.30 -24.44 -1.50
CA VAL A 389 8.94 -23.12 -1.41
C VAL A 389 10.43 -23.22 -1.70
N ASP A 390 11.01 -22.14 -2.25
CA ASP A 390 12.46 -22.03 -2.41
C ASP A 390 13.13 -21.39 -1.18
N ALA A 391 14.44 -21.56 -1.06
CA ALA A 391 15.22 -21.05 0.08
C ALA A 391 15.08 -19.53 0.24
N ARG A 392 14.96 -18.79 -0.88
CA ARG A 392 14.81 -17.33 -0.88
C ARG A 392 13.46 -16.90 -0.30
N THR A 393 12.38 -17.58 -0.66
CA THR A 393 11.03 -17.30 -0.15
C THR A 393 10.95 -17.66 1.32
N ALA A 394 11.50 -18.80 1.73
CA ALA A 394 11.54 -19.17 3.14
C ALA A 394 12.37 -18.19 3.99
N GLN A 395 13.54 -17.74 3.50
CA GLN A 395 14.33 -16.73 4.21
C GLN A 395 13.55 -15.43 4.40
N LYS A 396 12.80 -14.98 3.38
CA LYS A 396 11.94 -13.80 3.49
C LYS A 396 10.82 -14.00 4.51
N LEU A 397 10.20 -15.18 4.53
CA LEU A 397 9.14 -15.48 5.51
C LEU A 397 9.68 -15.49 6.94
N ARG A 398 10.89 -16.01 7.17
CA ARG A 398 11.53 -15.96 8.50
C ARG A 398 11.88 -14.53 8.94
N ASP A 399 12.21 -13.62 8.02
CA ASP A 399 12.49 -12.21 8.32
C ASP A 399 11.20 -11.40 8.53
N VAL A 400 10.50 -11.70 9.62
CA VAL A 400 9.26 -11.01 10.02
C VAL A 400 9.46 -9.52 10.28
N SER A 401 10.69 -9.08 10.56
CA SER A 401 10.99 -7.65 10.76
C SER A 401 11.00 -6.85 9.45
N ALA A 402 11.23 -7.51 8.32
CA ALA A 402 11.22 -6.90 7.00
C ALA A 402 9.84 -6.89 6.33
N TYR A 403 8.80 -7.38 7.02
CA TYR A 403 7.44 -7.41 6.47
C TYR A 403 6.93 -5.99 6.17
N SER A 404 6.28 -5.85 5.03
CA SER A 404 5.78 -4.56 4.58
C SER A 404 4.65 -4.05 5.48
N LYS A 405 4.64 -2.75 5.74
CA LYS A 405 3.60 -2.08 6.53
C LYS A 405 2.50 -1.58 5.59
N TYR A 406 1.54 -2.44 5.30
CA TYR A 406 0.46 -2.17 4.35
C TYR A 406 -0.91 -1.95 4.99
N LEU A 407 -1.03 -2.09 6.31
CA LEU A 407 -2.26 -1.81 7.06
C LEU A 407 -2.16 -0.45 7.74
N THR A 408 -3.27 0.24 7.91
CA THR A 408 -3.39 1.40 8.80
C THR A 408 -3.96 0.91 10.12
N CYS A 409 -3.25 1.09 11.24
CA CYS A 409 -3.73 0.68 12.56
C CYS A 409 -5.02 1.43 12.92
N PRO A 410 -6.15 0.74 13.16
CA PRO A 410 -7.43 1.41 13.44
C PRO A 410 -7.39 2.28 14.71
N LYS A 411 -6.59 1.90 15.73
CA LYS A 411 -6.42 2.64 16.99
C LYS A 411 -5.41 3.79 16.95
N THR A 412 -4.28 3.62 16.25
CA THR A 412 -3.18 4.62 16.25
C THR A 412 -3.05 5.40 14.94
N LYS A 413 -3.75 4.98 13.89
CA LYS A 413 -3.70 5.51 12.50
C LYS A 413 -2.31 5.47 11.84
N LEU A 414 -1.38 4.69 12.39
CA LEU A 414 -0.03 4.49 11.83
C LEU A 414 0.00 3.30 10.88
N LYS A 415 0.94 3.32 9.91
CA LYS A 415 1.21 2.15 9.08
C LYS A 415 1.83 1.03 9.91
N ILE A 416 1.26 -0.16 9.80
CA ILE A 416 1.68 -1.37 10.51
C ILE A 416 1.69 -2.58 9.57
N SER A 417 2.50 -3.59 9.89
CA SER A 417 2.49 -4.89 9.22
C SER A 417 1.34 -5.76 9.73
N TYR A 418 1.08 -6.89 9.08
CA TYR A 418 0.09 -7.85 9.60
C TYR A 418 0.55 -8.48 10.92
N LYS A 419 1.86 -8.71 11.09
CA LYS A 419 2.44 -9.15 12.36
C LYS A 419 2.13 -8.17 13.48
N ASP A 420 2.38 -6.88 13.26
CA ASP A 420 2.06 -5.83 14.22
C ASP A 420 0.55 -5.81 14.56
N ALA A 421 -0.32 -6.12 13.59
CA ALA A 421 -1.77 -6.21 13.83
C ALA A 421 -2.13 -7.42 14.71
N LEU A 422 -1.49 -8.58 14.50
CA LEU A 422 -1.67 -9.75 15.36
C LEU A 422 -1.17 -9.49 16.78
N ASP A 423 0.02 -8.91 16.92
CA ASP A 423 0.64 -8.58 18.22
C ASP A 423 -0.21 -7.57 19.02
N ARG A 424 -0.97 -6.71 18.33
CA ARG A 424 -1.89 -5.72 18.93
C ARG A 424 -3.33 -6.19 19.03
N SER A 425 -3.67 -7.35 18.47
CA SER A 425 -5.03 -7.90 18.55
C SER A 425 -5.29 -8.51 19.92
N MET A 426 -6.49 -8.31 20.44
CA MET A 426 -6.95 -9.00 21.64
C MET A 426 -7.52 -10.36 21.26
N VAL A 427 -7.32 -11.37 22.09
CA VAL A 427 -7.93 -12.69 21.92
C VAL A 427 -9.18 -12.75 22.79
N GLU A 428 -10.34 -12.98 22.19
CA GLU A 428 -11.60 -13.14 22.90
C GLU A 428 -11.60 -14.46 23.70
N GLU A 429 -11.87 -14.37 25.00
CA GLU A 429 -12.02 -15.55 25.86
C GLU A 429 -13.25 -16.37 25.43
N GLY A 430 -13.07 -17.69 25.30
CA GLY A 430 -14.11 -18.63 24.88
C GLY A 430 -14.06 -18.98 23.39
N THR A 431 -14.05 -17.99 22.49
CA THR A 431 -13.98 -18.23 21.03
C THR A 431 -12.55 -18.37 20.52
N GLY A 432 -11.57 -17.77 21.23
CA GLY A 432 -10.17 -17.72 20.78
C GLY A 432 -9.94 -16.81 19.57
N LEU A 433 -10.94 -16.02 19.17
CA LEU A 433 -10.87 -15.14 18.00
C LEU A 433 -10.04 -13.90 18.30
N ARG A 434 -9.23 -13.48 17.32
CA ARG A 434 -8.46 -12.23 17.41
C ARG A 434 -9.29 -11.05 16.93
N LEU A 435 -9.42 -10.03 17.78
CA LEU A 435 -10.09 -8.79 17.48
C LEU A 435 -9.07 -7.65 17.48
N LEU A 436 -8.97 -6.93 16.36
CA LEU A 436 -8.08 -5.78 16.24
C LEU A 436 -8.75 -4.55 16.84
N GLU A 437 -8.08 -3.89 17.77
CA GLU A 437 -8.63 -2.71 18.43
C GLU A 437 -8.72 -1.51 17.47
N ALA A 438 -9.85 -0.83 17.52
CA ALA A 438 -10.13 0.41 16.81
C ALA A 438 -10.61 1.51 17.75
N SER A 439 -10.38 2.76 17.33
CA SER A 439 -10.82 3.96 18.03
C SER A 439 -11.20 5.00 16.99
N ALA A 440 -12.30 5.73 17.21
CA ALA A 440 -12.76 6.76 16.27
C ALA A 440 -11.81 7.95 16.31
N GLN A 441 -11.29 8.31 17.49
CA GLN A 441 -10.21 9.29 17.66
C GLN A 441 -8.85 8.61 17.85
N SER A 442 -7.79 9.14 17.23
CA SER A 442 -6.45 8.58 17.42
C SER A 442 -6.01 8.76 18.87
N SER A 443 -5.54 7.68 19.51
CA SER A 443 -4.92 7.72 20.85
C SER A 443 -3.69 8.64 20.98
N LYS A 444 -3.19 9.17 19.86
CA LYS A 444 -2.11 10.17 19.79
C LYS A 444 -2.59 11.61 19.58
N GLY A 445 -3.89 11.88 19.65
CA GLY A 445 -4.45 13.24 19.53
C GLY A 445 -4.54 13.78 18.09
N TYR A 446 -4.29 12.94 17.08
CA TYR A 446 -4.59 13.30 15.69
C TYR A 446 -6.09 13.17 15.44
N TYR A 447 -6.70 14.21 14.86
CA TYR A 447 -8.06 14.14 14.35
C TYR A 447 -8.14 13.03 13.32
N SER A 448 -9.19 12.22 13.42
CA SER A 448 -9.53 11.26 12.39
C SER A 448 -9.87 12.03 11.12
N PRO A 449 -9.32 11.70 9.94
CA PRO A 449 -9.80 12.30 8.69
C PRO A 449 -11.27 11.93 8.39
N TYR A 450 -11.87 11.04 9.19
CA TYR A 450 -13.21 10.48 9.00
C TYR A 450 -14.32 11.18 9.80
N SER A 451 -14.00 12.17 10.64
CA SER A 451 -15.03 13.00 11.26
C SER A 451 -15.46 14.08 10.27
N VAL A 452 -16.39 13.74 9.38
CA VAL A 452 -17.22 14.74 8.70
C VAL A 452 -18.09 15.37 9.78
N SER A 453 -17.66 16.52 10.30
CA SER A 453 -18.55 17.38 11.08
C SER A 453 -19.68 17.82 10.15
N GLY A 454 -20.83 17.18 10.31
CA GLY A 454 -22.08 17.59 9.69
C GLY A 454 -22.31 19.07 9.97
N SER A 455 -22.73 19.78 8.93
CA SER A 455 -23.12 21.17 8.92
C SER A 455 -23.98 21.53 10.14
N GLY A 456 -23.40 22.28 11.07
CA GLY A 456 -24.07 22.78 12.26
C GLY A 456 -23.49 24.13 12.62
N SER A 457 -24.13 25.18 12.11
CA SER A 457 -23.81 26.59 12.33
C SER A 457 -23.54 26.93 13.80
N THR A 458 -22.37 27.48 14.09
CA THR A 458 -22.22 28.44 15.20
C THR A 458 -21.27 29.56 14.79
N ALA A 459 -21.85 30.61 14.20
CA ALA A 459 -21.29 31.93 14.28
C ALA A 459 -21.15 32.32 15.76
N GLY A 460 -19.97 32.80 16.14
CA GLY A 460 -19.71 33.22 17.51
C GLY A 460 -20.55 34.42 17.92
N SER A 461 -20.87 34.49 19.20
CA SER A 461 -20.87 35.78 19.88
C SER A 461 -20.57 35.58 21.37
N ARG A 462 -19.45 36.18 21.79
CA ARG A 462 -19.12 36.39 23.20
C ARG A 462 -20.16 37.33 23.80
N ASN A 463 -20.75 36.96 24.92
CA ASN A 463 -20.97 37.86 26.06
C ASN A 463 -21.38 37.05 27.29
N SER A 464 -20.52 37.05 28.32
CA SER A 464 -20.96 36.99 29.72
C SER A 464 -21.33 38.43 30.15
N PRO A 465 -21.95 38.70 31.32
CA PRO A 465 -22.17 37.84 32.49
C PRO A 465 -23.54 38.01 33.19
N GLN A 466 -23.67 37.42 34.38
CA GLN A 466 -24.79 37.51 35.37
C GLN A 466 -25.95 36.56 35.03
N GLY A 467 -26.53 35.78 35.93
CA GLY A 467 -26.47 35.71 37.38
C GLY A 467 -27.85 35.19 37.85
N LYS A 468 -27.85 34.37 38.91
CA LYS A 468 -29.00 33.96 39.74
C LYS A 468 -29.91 32.82 39.23
N LYS A 469 -29.74 31.69 39.93
CA LYS A 469 -30.74 30.91 40.71
C LYS A 469 -32.24 31.08 40.40
N ARG A 470 -32.91 29.94 40.59
CA ARG A 470 -34.27 29.67 41.16
C ARG A 470 -35.34 29.34 40.11
N VAL A 471 -35.73 28.07 39.97
CA VAL A 471 -36.76 27.28 40.71
C VAL A 471 -38.04 27.16 39.89
N GLU A 472 -38.50 25.89 39.78
CA GLU A 472 -39.86 25.37 39.65
C GLU A 472 -40.93 26.21 38.93
N ASN A 473 -41.63 25.61 37.95
CA ASN A 473 -42.98 25.12 38.24
C ASN A 473 -43.57 24.20 37.16
N MET A 474 -44.35 23.24 37.67
CA MET A 474 -45.30 22.38 36.97
C MET A 474 -46.40 23.17 36.23
N GLY A 475 -46.95 22.57 35.17
CA GLY A 475 -48.22 23.02 34.59
C GLY A 475 -48.75 22.11 33.49
N LYS A 476 -49.51 21.07 33.86
CA LYS A 476 -50.37 20.27 32.96
C LYS A 476 -51.58 21.10 32.50
N ARG A 477 -52.02 20.92 31.25
CA ARG A 477 -53.44 20.85 30.74
C ARG A 477 -53.38 20.97 29.20
N GLN A 478 -53.62 19.94 28.39
CA GLN A 478 -54.83 19.15 28.11
C GLN A 478 -55.88 19.87 27.22
N ARG A 479 -56.20 19.22 26.08
CA ARG A 479 -57.35 19.39 25.16
C ARG A 479 -57.34 20.68 24.31
N SER A 480 -57.81 20.73 23.06
CA SER A 480 -58.63 19.85 22.19
C SER A 480 -58.74 20.50 20.80
N TYR A 481 -59.04 19.68 19.76
CA TYR A 481 -59.90 19.92 18.56
C TYR A 481 -60.18 21.37 18.11
N ASP A 482 -60.10 21.79 16.85
CA ASP A 482 -60.75 21.25 15.63
C ASP A 482 -60.16 22.01 14.40
N LYS A 483 -59.88 21.32 13.29
CA LYS A 483 -60.57 21.37 11.97
C LYS A 483 -60.56 22.68 11.15
N THR A 484 -60.13 22.50 9.88
CA THR A 484 -60.54 23.17 8.62
C THR A 484 -60.29 24.68 8.54
N VAL A 485 -59.59 25.22 7.53
CA VAL A 485 -59.84 25.14 6.07
C VAL A 485 -58.54 25.04 5.28
#